data_AF-A0A428T685-F1
#
_entry.id   AF-A0A428T685-F1
#
_cell.length_a   1.000
_cell.length_b   1.000
_cell.length_c   1.000
_cell.angle_alpha   90.00
_cell.angle_beta   90.00
_cell.angle_gamma   90.00
#
_symmetry.space_group_name_H-M   'P 1'
#
loop_
_entity.id
_entity.type
_entity.pdbx_description
1 polymer ?
#
loop_
_entity_poly.entity_id
_entity_poly.type
_entity_poly.pdbx_seq_one_letter_code
_entity_poly.pdbx_strand_id
1 'polypeptide(L)'
;MADNHHLVEFEESLSKFRDYPCNLTRTADFLYTLAAYRSNLLDDEILYFDDGQPRIRIWDLVKPQDGKHASTSAVDMVQLRSILSETPIDPCRRFISRSPLECTHEMMAYLFTHHQIMARFLDFTCAFKWRETPHSFAYFRNEDYLSSQHYQPGLSAMGRSGIRIQHCFNVLGIEMRRGKTQWLLRQTAAYHSYDLVQGRALWVVLKGDNTMRKRLESETEKVC
;
A
#
# COMPACT_ATOMS: atom_id res chain seq x y z
N MET A 1 2.15 21.67 24.20
CA MET A 1 3.53 21.13 24.08
C MET A 1 3.58 19.64 23.72
N ALA A 2 2.52 18.84 23.93
CA ALA A 2 2.49 17.42 23.55
C ALA A 2 2.31 17.17 22.03
N ASP A 3 1.59 18.02 21.29
CA ASP A 3 1.34 17.83 19.85
C ASP A 3 2.62 17.84 18.98
N ASN A 4 3.65 18.60 19.37
CA ASN A 4 4.90 18.68 18.59
C ASN A 4 5.75 17.41 18.68
N HIS A 5 5.70 16.64 19.77
CA HIS A 5 6.56 15.47 19.94
C HIS A 5 6.15 14.30 19.04
N HIS A 6 4.86 14.21 18.70
CA HIS A 6 4.35 13.08 17.94
C HIS A 6 4.42 13.27 16.42
N LEU A 7 4.33 14.52 15.95
CA LEU A 7 4.72 14.86 14.58
C LEU A 7 6.17 14.44 14.31
N VAL A 8 7.05 14.66 15.27
CA VAL A 8 8.46 14.25 15.21
C VAL A 8 8.59 12.73 15.06
N GLU A 9 7.79 11.91 15.75
CA GLU A 9 7.87 10.44 15.66
C GLU A 9 7.55 9.92 14.24
N PHE A 10 6.50 10.44 13.60
CA PHE A 10 6.19 10.07 12.21
C PHE A 10 7.23 10.60 11.22
N GLU A 11 7.70 11.84 11.39
CA GLU A 11 8.75 12.41 10.54
C GLU A 11 10.06 11.63 10.66
N GLU A 12 10.43 11.19 11.87
CA GLU A 12 11.57 10.30 12.12
C GLU A 12 11.39 8.95 11.44
N SER A 13 10.21 8.33 11.57
CA SER A 13 9.85 7.10 10.86
C SER A 13 10.01 7.26 9.35
N LEU A 14 9.46 8.32 8.77
CA LEU A 14 9.50 8.61 7.34
C LEU A 14 10.92 8.91 6.85
N SER A 15 11.76 9.57 7.67
CA SER A 15 13.17 9.80 7.36
C SER A 15 13.96 8.49 7.25
N LYS A 16 13.54 7.46 8.01
CA LYS A 16 14.11 6.11 8.04
C LYS A 16 13.30 5.11 7.20
N PHE A 17 12.60 5.56 6.16
CA PHE A 17 11.73 4.68 5.36
C PHE A 17 12.44 3.44 4.78
N ARG A 18 13.76 3.50 4.53
CA ARG A 18 14.57 2.36 4.08
C ARG A 18 14.64 1.22 5.09
N ASP A 19 14.29 1.47 6.34
CA ASP A 19 14.22 0.46 7.39
C ASP A 19 12.86 -0.24 7.47
N TYR A 20 11.92 0.06 6.57
CA TYR A 20 10.63 -0.62 6.51
C TYR A 20 10.77 -2.15 6.48
N PRO A 21 9.96 -2.91 7.27
CA PRO A 21 8.90 -2.45 8.17
C PRO A 21 9.34 -2.11 9.61
N CYS A 22 10.63 -2.14 9.93
CA CYS A 22 11.15 -1.90 11.29
C CYS A 22 10.99 -0.45 11.78
N ASN A 23 10.71 0.50 10.88
CA ASN A 23 10.48 1.90 11.20
C ASN A 23 9.00 2.25 11.42
N LEU A 24 8.08 1.28 11.36
CA LEU A 24 6.67 1.54 11.64
C LEU A 24 6.50 2.11 13.05
N THR A 25 5.83 3.25 13.18
CA THR A 25 5.58 3.89 14.48
C THR A 25 4.62 3.08 15.35
N ARG A 26 3.86 2.18 14.74
CA ARG A 26 2.98 1.24 15.45
C ARG A 26 2.74 0.00 14.61
N THR A 27 2.85 -1.17 15.24
CA THR A 27 2.50 -2.48 14.66
C THR A 27 2.13 -3.48 15.75
N ALA A 28 1.33 -4.50 15.41
CA ALA A 28 1.03 -5.62 16.29
C ALA A 28 2.10 -6.73 16.24
N ASP A 29 3.04 -6.64 15.29
CA ASP A 29 4.10 -7.64 15.13
C ASP A 29 5.29 -7.39 16.04
N PHE A 30 5.93 -8.48 16.47
CA PHE A 30 7.14 -8.42 17.28
C PHE A 30 8.35 -7.94 16.45
N LEU A 31 9.31 -7.30 17.11
CA LEU A 31 10.54 -6.79 16.46
C LEU A 31 11.28 -7.85 15.65
N TYR A 32 11.35 -9.10 16.13
CA TYR A 32 11.99 -10.19 15.38
C TYR A 32 11.23 -10.55 14.10
N THR A 33 9.91 -10.39 14.08
CA THR A 33 9.08 -10.64 12.89
C THR A 33 9.31 -9.53 11.86
N LEU A 34 9.38 -8.27 12.30
CA LEU A 34 9.73 -7.14 11.44
C LEU A 34 11.14 -7.30 10.83
N ALA A 35 12.11 -7.72 11.66
CA ALA A 35 13.48 -7.98 11.21
C ALA A 35 13.53 -9.12 10.18
N ALA A 36 12.76 -10.19 10.38
CA ALA A 36 12.66 -11.28 9.41
C ALA A 36 12.04 -10.81 8.08
N TYR A 37 10.97 -10.00 8.13
CA TYR A 37 10.40 -9.40 6.93
C TYR A 37 11.40 -8.54 6.17
N ARG A 38 12.14 -7.68 6.89
CA ARG A 38 13.18 -6.82 6.30
C ARG A 38 14.30 -7.65 5.66
N SER A 39 14.79 -8.69 6.35
CA SER A 39 15.82 -9.58 5.80
C SER A 39 15.33 -10.23 4.51
N ASN A 40 14.16 -10.86 4.54
CA ASN A 40 13.58 -11.51 3.36
C ASN A 40 13.40 -10.55 2.18
N LEU A 41 13.08 -9.28 2.44
CA LEU A 41 12.90 -8.28 1.40
C LEU A 41 14.23 -7.89 0.73
N LEU A 42 15.29 -7.79 1.52
CA LEU A 42 16.64 -7.45 1.05
C LEU A 42 17.33 -8.64 0.37
N ASP A 43 17.18 -9.84 0.92
CA ASP A 43 17.83 -11.06 0.42
C ASP A 43 17.30 -11.45 -0.98
N ASP A 44 16.02 -11.18 -1.25
CA ASP A 44 15.30 -11.53 -2.48
C ASP A 44 14.89 -10.28 -3.30
N GLU A 45 15.52 -9.11 -3.11
CA GLU A 45 15.08 -7.82 -3.69
C GLU A 45 14.84 -7.88 -5.20
N ILE A 46 15.76 -8.53 -5.93
CA ILE A 46 15.72 -8.70 -7.39
C ILE A 46 14.52 -9.53 -7.88
N LEU A 47 13.88 -10.31 -6.99
CA LEU A 47 12.71 -11.12 -7.33
C LEU A 47 11.41 -10.33 -7.21
N TYR A 48 11.43 -9.20 -6.49
CA TYR A 48 10.26 -8.41 -6.16
C TYR A 48 10.23 -7.07 -6.86
N PHE A 49 11.36 -6.50 -7.25
CA PHE A 49 11.44 -5.14 -7.78
C PHE A 49 12.16 -5.10 -9.14
N ASP A 50 11.72 -4.19 -10.01
CA ASP A 50 12.37 -3.87 -11.28
C ASP A 50 12.59 -2.36 -11.37
N ASP A 51 13.87 -1.99 -11.49
CA ASP A 51 14.32 -0.61 -11.56
C ASP A 51 14.35 -0.07 -13.00
N GLY A 52 14.03 -0.90 -14.00
CA GLY A 52 14.10 -0.53 -15.42
C GLY A 52 13.06 0.50 -15.84
N GLN A 53 11.82 0.37 -15.35
CA GLN A 53 10.69 1.29 -15.62
C GLN A 53 9.73 1.35 -14.42
N PRO A 54 10.18 1.86 -13.26
CA PRO A 54 9.33 1.95 -12.08
C PRO A 54 8.11 2.84 -12.33
N ARG A 55 6.95 2.42 -11.84
CA ARG A 55 5.69 3.15 -11.96
C ARG A 55 4.72 2.78 -10.84
N ILE A 56 4.52 3.69 -9.90
CA ILE A 56 3.42 3.63 -8.94
C ILE A 56 2.31 4.52 -9.44
N ARG A 57 1.09 3.99 -9.52
CA ARG A 57 -0.08 4.79 -9.89
C ARG A 57 -0.98 5.03 -8.70
N ILE A 58 -1.46 6.27 -8.59
CA ILE A 58 -2.25 6.77 -7.46
C ILE A 58 -3.51 7.41 -8.03
N TRP A 59 -4.67 7.04 -7.46
CA TRP A 59 -5.97 7.62 -7.77
C TRP A 59 -6.58 8.18 -6.51
N ASP A 60 -6.74 9.50 -6.49
CA ASP A 60 -7.21 10.22 -5.31
C ASP A 60 -8.58 10.84 -5.54
N LEU A 61 -9.51 10.53 -4.65
CA LEU A 61 -10.75 11.28 -4.47
C LEU A 61 -10.54 12.29 -3.34
N VAL A 62 -10.12 13.49 -3.68
CA VAL A 62 -9.80 14.54 -2.70
C VAL A 62 -11.08 15.12 -2.08
N LYS A 63 -12.12 15.34 -2.88
CA LYS A 63 -13.41 15.88 -2.43
C LYS A 63 -14.54 14.93 -2.80
N PRO A 64 -15.34 14.43 -1.83
CA PRO A 64 -16.42 13.49 -2.13
C PRO A 64 -17.47 14.07 -3.08
N GLN A 65 -17.77 15.37 -2.96
CA GLN A 65 -18.77 16.04 -3.80
C GLN A 65 -18.39 16.13 -5.28
N ASP A 66 -17.10 16.04 -5.60
CA ASP A 66 -16.64 16.17 -6.98
C ASP A 66 -16.83 14.84 -7.75
N GLY A 67 -16.94 13.70 -7.04
CA GLY A 67 -17.09 12.35 -7.60
C GLY A 67 -15.89 11.85 -8.43
N LYS A 68 -15.01 12.75 -8.87
CA LYS A 68 -13.91 12.50 -9.79
C LYS A 68 -12.64 12.14 -9.06
N HIS A 69 -11.99 11.09 -9.53
CA HIS A 69 -10.68 10.67 -9.05
C HIS A 69 -9.60 11.35 -9.89
N ALA A 70 -8.63 11.99 -9.25
CA ALA A 70 -7.43 12.49 -9.90
C ALA A 70 -6.43 11.33 -10.03
N SER A 71 -6.06 10.98 -11.25
CA SER A 71 -5.08 9.93 -11.54
C SER A 71 -3.70 10.53 -11.74
N THR A 72 -2.73 10.11 -10.93
CA THR A 72 -1.31 10.47 -11.06
C THR A 72 -0.44 9.22 -11.17
N SER A 73 0.82 9.40 -11.56
CA SER A 73 1.78 8.30 -11.63
C SER A 73 3.16 8.82 -11.25
N ALA A 74 3.80 8.15 -10.30
CA ALA A 74 5.19 8.38 -9.96
C ALA A 74 6.07 7.38 -10.71
N VAL A 75 7.01 7.87 -11.51
CA VAL A 75 8.02 7.02 -12.17
C VAL A 75 9.38 7.05 -11.47
N ASP A 76 9.52 7.81 -10.40
CA ASP A 76 10.73 7.89 -9.60
C ASP A 76 10.40 8.36 -8.17
N MET A 77 11.41 8.35 -7.30
CA MET A 77 11.28 8.80 -5.90
C MET A 77 10.95 10.29 -5.76
N VAL A 78 11.40 11.14 -6.69
CA VAL A 78 11.17 12.60 -6.64
C VAL A 78 9.69 12.89 -6.90
N GLN A 79 9.14 12.28 -7.95
CA GLN A 79 7.73 12.39 -8.31
C GLN A 79 6.83 11.78 -7.24
N LEU A 80 7.21 10.62 -6.67
CA LEU A 80 6.44 9.99 -5.59
C LEU A 80 6.33 10.93 -4.38
N ARG A 81 7.44 11.55 -3.98
CA ARG A 81 7.47 12.54 -2.89
C ARG A 81 6.63 13.77 -3.24
N SER A 82 6.75 14.31 -4.45
CA SER A 82 5.97 15.47 -4.90
C SER A 82 4.47 15.20 -4.79
N ILE A 83 3.99 14.09 -5.37
CA ILE A 83 2.57 13.72 -5.39
C ILE A 83 2.02 13.56 -3.97
N LEU A 84 2.77 12.91 -3.07
CA LEU A 84 2.33 12.72 -1.69
C LEU A 84 2.35 14.03 -0.89
N SER A 85 3.29 14.93 -1.16
CA SER A 85 3.37 16.25 -0.52
C SER A 85 2.29 17.24 -1.00
N GLU A 86 1.81 17.11 -2.24
CA GLU A 86 0.71 17.92 -2.79
C GLU A 86 -0.64 17.64 -2.10
N THR A 87 -0.74 16.50 -1.41
CA THR A 87 -1.91 16.09 -0.62
C THR A 87 -1.55 16.00 0.87
N PRO A 88 -1.25 17.15 1.52
CA PRO A 88 -0.77 17.15 2.91
C PRO A 88 -1.81 16.57 3.87
N ILE A 89 -3.09 16.64 3.51
CA ILE A 89 -4.19 15.89 4.14
C ILE A 89 -4.54 14.75 3.18
N ASP A 90 -4.61 13.51 3.70
CA ASP A 90 -4.97 12.34 2.91
C ASP A 90 -6.29 12.56 2.16
N PRO A 91 -6.43 12.11 0.91
CA PRO A 91 -7.70 12.18 0.20
C PRO A 91 -8.79 11.34 0.91
N CYS A 92 -10.06 11.57 0.59
CA CYS A 92 -11.15 10.76 1.14
C CYS A 92 -11.02 9.29 0.73
N ARG A 93 -10.54 9.04 -0.49
CA ARG A 93 -10.18 7.70 -0.96
C ARG A 93 -8.90 7.78 -1.78
N ARG A 94 -7.95 6.89 -1.49
CA ARG A 94 -6.74 6.68 -2.30
C ARG A 94 -6.71 5.24 -2.78
N PHE A 95 -6.60 5.04 -4.09
CA PHE A 95 -6.25 3.74 -4.65
C PHE A 95 -4.82 3.80 -5.17
N ILE A 96 -4.04 2.80 -4.81
CA ILE A 96 -2.69 2.62 -5.30
C ILE A 96 -2.68 1.30 -6.05
N SER A 97 -2.32 1.34 -7.32
CA SER A 97 -2.13 0.14 -8.13
C SER A 97 -0.68 0.06 -8.57
N ARG A 98 -0.09 -1.12 -8.40
CA ARG A 98 1.20 -1.45 -8.99
C ARG A 98 1.24 -2.91 -9.43
N SER A 99 2.02 -3.18 -10.48
CA SER A 99 2.54 -4.53 -10.65
C SER A 99 3.63 -4.75 -9.60
N PRO A 100 3.77 -5.97 -9.04
CA PRO A 100 4.80 -6.31 -8.06
C PRO A 100 6.19 -5.85 -8.49
N LEU A 101 6.54 -5.99 -9.77
CA LEU A 101 7.84 -5.59 -10.31
C LEU A 101 7.90 -4.11 -10.71
N GLU A 102 6.79 -3.41 -10.93
CA GLU A 102 6.79 -2.03 -11.46
C GLU A 102 7.11 -0.96 -10.39
N CYS A 103 8.00 -1.21 -9.41
CA CYS A 103 8.74 -0.11 -8.76
C CYS A 103 10.02 -0.60 -8.12
N THR A 104 10.84 0.35 -7.69
CA THR A 104 12.03 0.10 -6.87
C THR A 104 11.63 -0.21 -5.42
N HIS A 105 12.47 -0.93 -4.70
CA HIS A 105 12.28 -1.18 -3.27
C HIS A 105 12.10 0.14 -2.48
N GLU A 106 12.92 1.16 -2.77
CA GLU A 106 12.84 2.45 -2.09
C GLU A 106 11.47 3.14 -2.25
N MET A 107 10.88 3.09 -3.45
CA MET A 107 9.56 3.67 -3.70
C MET A 107 8.47 2.96 -2.90
N MET A 108 8.51 1.64 -2.85
CA MET A 108 7.57 0.84 -2.06
C MET A 108 7.75 1.09 -0.55
N ALA A 109 8.99 1.06 -0.06
CA ALA A 109 9.30 1.31 1.35
C ALA A 109 8.89 2.72 1.79
N TYR A 110 9.11 3.74 0.95
CA TYR A 110 8.67 5.11 1.21
C TYR A 110 7.15 5.20 1.25
N LEU A 111 6.46 4.61 0.27
CA LEU A 111 5.01 4.62 0.20
C LEU A 111 4.39 3.89 1.40
N PHE A 112 4.90 2.72 1.75
CA PHE A 112 4.38 1.89 2.83
C PHE A 112 4.64 2.54 4.19
N THR A 113 5.81 3.17 4.37
CA THR A 113 6.09 4.00 5.54
C THR A 113 5.17 5.22 5.59
N HIS A 114 5.03 5.96 4.49
CA HIS A 114 4.18 7.16 4.44
C HIS A 114 2.76 6.86 4.89
N HIS A 115 2.21 5.72 4.50
CA HIS A 115 0.85 5.31 4.88
C HIS A 115 0.77 4.45 6.15
N GLN A 116 1.91 4.10 6.74
CA GLN A 116 2.02 3.18 7.88
C GLN A 116 1.31 1.85 7.60
N ILE A 117 1.59 1.26 6.44
CA ILE A 117 1.03 -0.03 6.00
C ILE A 117 1.61 -1.15 6.86
N MET A 118 0.74 -1.97 7.46
CA MET A 118 1.15 -3.09 8.32
C MET A 118 2.20 -4.01 7.65
N ALA A 119 3.15 -4.49 8.45
CA ALA A 119 4.25 -5.35 7.98
C ALA A 119 3.75 -6.63 7.32
N ARG A 120 2.65 -7.23 7.84
CA ARG A 120 2.03 -8.45 7.31
C ARG A 120 1.60 -8.36 5.85
N PHE A 121 1.47 -7.16 5.27
CA PHE A 121 1.21 -7.04 3.84
C PHE A 121 2.38 -7.53 2.97
N LEU A 122 3.58 -7.67 3.55
CA LEU A 122 4.72 -8.29 2.88
C LEU A 122 4.52 -9.79 2.61
N ASP A 123 3.71 -10.51 3.41
CA ASP A 123 3.30 -11.90 3.09
C ASP A 123 2.68 -11.98 1.69
N PHE A 124 1.94 -10.93 1.30
CA PHE A 124 1.24 -10.85 0.03
C PHE A 124 2.10 -10.24 -1.07
N THR A 125 2.88 -9.20 -0.76
CA THR A 125 3.78 -8.55 -1.72
C THR A 125 4.85 -9.52 -2.20
N CYS A 126 5.50 -10.22 -1.27
CA CYS A 126 6.54 -11.20 -1.57
C CYS A 126 5.98 -12.51 -2.16
N ALA A 127 4.67 -12.73 -2.13
CA ALA A 127 4.04 -13.86 -2.82
C ALA A 127 4.08 -13.72 -4.36
N PHE A 128 4.41 -12.55 -4.89
CA PHE A 128 4.51 -12.27 -6.33
C PHE A 128 5.90 -12.46 -6.93
N LYS A 129 6.75 -13.30 -6.32
CA LYS A 129 7.99 -13.76 -6.98
C LYS A 129 7.71 -14.75 -8.11
N TRP A 130 8.67 -14.84 -9.03
CA TRP A 130 8.67 -15.89 -10.05
C TRP A 130 8.58 -17.28 -9.39
N ARG A 131 7.58 -18.07 -9.80
CA ARG A 131 7.37 -19.44 -9.35
C ARG A 131 6.79 -20.27 -10.49
N GLU A 132 7.13 -21.55 -10.55
CA GLU A 132 6.53 -22.50 -11.49
C GLU A 132 5.03 -22.71 -11.23
N THR A 133 4.62 -22.69 -9.95
CA THR A 133 3.22 -22.84 -9.54
C THR A 133 2.74 -21.64 -8.70
N PRO A 134 1.56 -21.08 -9.01
CA PRO A 134 0.98 -20.00 -8.21
C PRO A 134 0.50 -20.52 -6.85
N HIS A 135 0.50 -19.66 -5.83
CA HIS A 135 -0.14 -19.98 -4.56
C HIS A 135 -1.64 -20.23 -4.77
N SER A 136 -2.12 -21.39 -4.29
CA SER A 136 -3.51 -21.82 -4.40
C SER A 136 -4.34 -21.58 -3.14
N PHE A 137 -3.79 -20.85 -2.17
CA PHE A 137 -4.45 -20.55 -0.89
C PHE A 137 -4.82 -19.08 -0.77
N ALA A 138 -5.99 -18.83 -0.20
CA ALA A 138 -6.43 -17.51 0.20
C ALA A 138 -6.01 -17.24 1.66
N TYR A 139 -5.51 -16.05 1.91
CA TYR A 139 -5.06 -15.57 3.20
C TYR A 139 -5.78 -14.26 3.53
N PHE A 140 -5.96 -14.06 4.83
CA PHE A 140 -6.43 -12.81 5.40
C PHE A 140 -5.56 -12.49 6.62
N ARG A 141 -5.16 -11.23 6.75
CA ARG A 141 -4.47 -10.67 7.92
C ARG A 141 -5.13 -9.35 8.26
N ASN A 142 -5.12 -9.02 9.54
CA ASN A 142 -5.57 -7.72 10.02
C ASN A 142 -4.64 -7.15 11.09
N GLU A 143 -4.77 -5.83 11.27
CA GLU A 143 -4.13 -5.06 12.32
C GLU A 143 -5.02 -3.86 12.70
N ASP A 144 -6.01 -4.11 13.55
CA ASP A 144 -7.08 -3.17 13.85
C ASP A 144 -6.85 -2.40 15.15
N TYR A 145 -7.10 -1.09 15.09
CA TYR A 145 -6.91 -0.13 16.17
C TYR A 145 -8.21 0.61 16.42
N LEU A 146 -9.10 0.01 17.24
CA LEU A 146 -10.50 0.45 17.35
C LEU A 146 -10.84 1.34 18.57
N SER A 147 -9.93 1.49 19.53
CA SER A 147 -10.19 2.22 20.77
C SER A 147 -9.50 3.59 20.76
N SER A 148 -9.98 4.51 21.59
CA SER A 148 -9.31 5.80 21.82
C SER A 148 -7.91 5.66 22.44
N GLN A 149 -7.64 4.53 23.11
CA GLN A 149 -6.30 4.19 23.62
C GLN A 149 -5.34 3.85 22.46
N HIS A 150 -5.89 3.47 21.30
CA HIS A 150 -5.14 3.30 20.06
C HIS A 150 -5.09 4.59 19.24
N TYR A 151 -5.18 5.75 19.87
CA TYR A 151 -4.83 6.99 19.19
C TYR A 151 -3.36 6.92 18.75
N GLN A 152 -3.10 7.26 17.48
CA GLN A 152 -1.74 7.32 16.94
C GLN A 152 -1.40 8.79 16.74
N PRO A 153 -0.68 9.38 17.70
CA PRO A 153 -0.42 10.80 17.65
C PRO A 153 0.56 11.13 16.49
N GLY A 154 0.57 12.37 16.02
CA GLY A 154 1.45 12.82 14.93
C GLY A 154 0.90 12.64 13.52
N LEU A 155 -0.20 11.90 13.34
CA LEU A 155 -0.84 11.72 12.03
C LEU A 155 -2.03 12.67 11.79
N SER A 156 -2.42 13.44 12.80
CA SER A 156 -3.58 14.34 12.76
C SER A 156 -3.44 15.42 11.68
N ALA A 157 -2.23 15.93 11.47
CA ALA A 157 -1.94 16.90 10.41
C ALA A 157 -2.22 16.35 8.99
N MET A 158 -2.11 15.03 8.82
CA MET A 158 -2.47 14.34 7.57
C MET A 158 -3.94 13.95 7.49
N GLY A 159 -4.76 14.37 8.46
CA GLY A 159 -6.16 13.97 8.56
C GLY A 159 -6.34 12.50 8.93
N ARG A 160 -5.41 11.90 9.69
CA ARG A 160 -5.52 10.53 10.20
C ARG A 160 -5.62 10.57 11.73
N SER A 161 -6.59 9.86 12.29
CA SER A 161 -6.81 9.74 13.73
C SER A 161 -5.96 8.66 14.39
N GLY A 162 -5.49 7.68 13.60
CA GLY A 162 -4.86 6.48 14.12
C GLY A 162 -5.84 5.42 14.62
N ILE A 163 -7.13 5.75 14.79
CA ILE A 163 -8.19 4.78 15.04
C ILE A 163 -8.64 4.24 13.68
N ARG A 164 -8.14 3.06 13.32
CA ARG A 164 -8.31 2.52 11.97
C ARG A 164 -8.43 1.02 11.93
N ILE A 165 -9.13 0.54 10.93
CA ILE A 165 -9.14 -0.86 10.52
C ILE A 165 -8.05 -1.04 9.47
N GLN A 166 -7.29 -2.13 9.53
CA GLN A 166 -6.32 -2.48 8.49
C GLN A 166 -6.45 -3.95 8.14
N HIS A 167 -6.74 -4.24 6.88
CA HIS A 167 -6.90 -5.59 6.36
C HIS A 167 -5.98 -5.80 5.17
N CYS A 168 -5.42 -6.99 5.03
CA CYS A 168 -4.88 -7.44 3.78
C CYS A 168 -5.26 -8.88 3.46
N PHE A 169 -5.49 -9.14 2.19
CA PHE A 169 -5.99 -10.41 1.69
C PHE A 169 -5.59 -10.60 0.24
N ASN A 170 -5.65 -11.84 -0.23
CA ASN A 170 -5.57 -12.15 -1.66
C ASN A 170 -6.88 -12.74 -2.14
N VAL A 171 -7.18 -12.45 -3.40
CA VAL A 171 -8.26 -13.06 -4.16
C VAL A 171 -7.62 -13.89 -5.27
N LEU A 172 -8.06 -15.14 -5.37
CA LEU A 172 -7.66 -16.05 -6.43
C LEU A 172 -8.72 -16.02 -7.53
N GLY A 173 -8.27 -15.92 -8.78
CA GLY A 173 -9.14 -15.92 -9.96
C GLY A 173 -8.57 -16.81 -11.05
N ILE A 174 -9.46 -17.50 -11.75
CA ILE A 174 -9.08 -18.28 -12.94
C ILE A 174 -9.24 -17.35 -14.15
N GLU A 175 -8.17 -17.17 -14.90
CA GLU A 175 -8.13 -16.28 -16.06
C GLU A 175 -7.54 -16.98 -17.28
N MET A 176 -8.19 -16.80 -18.43
CA MET A 176 -7.65 -17.32 -19.68
C MET A 176 -6.42 -16.49 -20.09
N ARG A 177 -5.31 -17.15 -20.38
CA ARG A 177 -4.12 -16.47 -20.89
C ARG A 177 -4.45 -15.87 -22.26
N ARG A 178 -4.22 -14.55 -22.41
CA ARG A 178 -4.50 -13.84 -23.68
C ARG A 178 -3.85 -14.56 -24.87
N GLY A 179 -4.67 -14.87 -25.87
CA GLY A 179 -4.22 -15.54 -27.10
C GLY A 179 -3.90 -17.04 -26.95
N LYS A 180 -4.27 -17.68 -25.84
CA LYS A 180 -4.12 -19.13 -25.63
C LYS A 180 -5.39 -19.73 -25.04
N THR A 181 -5.57 -21.04 -25.19
CA THR A 181 -6.66 -21.83 -24.57
C THR A 181 -6.35 -22.28 -23.14
N GLN A 182 -5.25 -21.80 -22.55
CA GLN A 182 -4.81 -22.19 -21.21
C GLN A 182 -5.43 -21.28 -20.15
N TRP A 183 -6.09 -21.90 -19.16
CA TRP A 183 -6.54 -21.25 -17.94
C TRP A 183 -5.41 -21.16 -16.92
N LEU A 184 -5.22 -19.99 -16.31
CA LEU A 184 -4.22 -19.75 -15.29
C LEU A 184 -4.89 -19.33 -13.99
N LEU A 185 -4.44 -19.88 -12.88
CA LEU A 185 -4.75 -19.34 -11.57
C LEU A 185 -3.92 -18.06 -11.36
N ARG A 186 -4.59 -16.94 -11.14
CA ARG A 186 -3.98 -15.65 -10.83
C ARG A 186 -4.38 -15.22 -9.43
N GLN A 187 -3.45 -14.51 -8.78
CA GLN A 187 -3.70 -13.86 -7.51
C GLN A 187 -3.76 -12.34 -7.69
N THR A 188 -4.58 -11.70 -6.86
CA THR A 188 -4.61 -10.25 -6.65
C THR A 188 -4.52 -10.03 -5.15
N ALA A 189 -3.52 -9.31 -4.68
CA ALA A 189 -3.43 -8.94 -3.28
C ALA A 189 -3.97 -7.53 -3.08
N ALA A 190 -4.67 -7.33 -1.98
CA ALA A 190 -5.19 -6.04 -1.57
C ALA A 190 -4.82 -5.79 -0.12
N TYR A 191 -4.35 -4.58 0.14
CA TYR A 191 -4.35 -3.96 1.45
C TYR A 191 -5.43 -2.89 1.46
N HIS A 192 -6.15 -2.79 2.57
CA HIS A 192 -7.17 -1.79 2.82
C HIS A 192 -6.99 -1.23 4.23
N SER A 193 -7.02 0.09 4.35
CA SER A 193 -7.23 0.71 5.65
C SER A 193 -8.33 1.75 5.62
N TYR A 194 -9.05 1.85 6.72
CA TYR A 194 -10.13 2.81 6.91
C TYR A 194 -9.99 3.52 8.25
N ASP A 195 -9.86 4.84 8.21
CA ASP A 195 -9.87 5.68 9.41
C ASP A 195 -11.30 5.88 9.90
N LEU A 196 -11.61 5.38 11.10
CA LEU A 196 -12.97 5.36 11.64
C LEU A 196 -13.47 6.73 12.09
N VAL A 197 -12.57 7.68 12.31
CA VAL A 197 -12.92 9.04 12.78
C VAL A 197 -13.01 9.99 11.60
N GLN A 198 -12.03 9.95 10.70
CA GLN A 198 -11.91 10.88 9.57
C GLN A 198 -12.57 10.35 8.29
N GLY A 199 -12.98 9.08 8.28
CA GLY A 199 -13.68 8.45 7.16
C GLY A 199 -12.83 8.27 5.91
N ARG A 200 -11.49 8.27 6.04
CA ARG A 200 -10.56 8.17 4.91
C ARG A 200 -10.22 6.71 4.62
N ALA A 201 -10.24 6.34 3.35
CA ALA A 201 -9.93 5.00 2.89
C ALA A 201 -8.66 4.97 2.03
N LEU A 202 -7.82 3.97 2.26
CA LEU A 202 -6.67 3.65 1.42
C LEU A 202 -6.79 2.21 0.94
N TRP A 203 -6.59 2.02 -0.36
CA TRP A 203 -6.47 0.72 -1.01
C TRP A 203 -5.13 0.62 -1.70
N VAL A 204 -4.39 -0.46 -1.44
CA VAL A 204 -3.19 -0.81 -2.22
C VAL A 204 -3.42 -2.16 -2.86
N VAL A 205 -3.44 -2.19 -4.19
CA VAL A 205 -3.76 -3.37 -4.97
C VAL A 205 -2.54 -3.81 -5.79
N LEU A 206 -2.14 -5.06 -5.58
CA LEU A 206 -1.07 -5.71 -6.30
C LEU A 206 -1.66 -6.76 -7.24
N LYS A 207 -1.33 -6.66 -8.52
CA LYS A 207 -1.64 -7.68 -9.51
C LYS A 207 -0.53 -7.74 -10.54
N GLY A 208 -0.16 -8.95 -10.97
CA GLY A 208 0.86 -9.17 -12.01
C GLY A 208 0.46 -8.71 -13.41
N ASP A 209 -0.65 -7.99 -13.56
CA ASP A 209 -1.07 -7.37 -14.81
C ASP A 209 -1.93 -6.12 -14.55
N ASN A 210 -2.27 -5.43 -15.63
CA ASN A 210 -3.00 -4.17 -15.61
C ASN A 210 -4.52 -4.32 -15.44
N THR A 211 -5.05 -5.51 -15.14
CA THR A 211 -6.50 -5.76 -15.13
C THR A 211 -7.20 -4.99 -14.01
N MET A 212 -6.66 -5.02 -12.78
CA MET A 212 -7.27 -4.29 -11.66
C MET A 212 -7.21 -2.79 -11.87
N ARG A 213 -6.08 -2.29 -12.39
CA ARG A 213 -5.96 -0.89 -12.81
C ARG A 213 -7.09 -0.48 -13.75
N LYS A 214 -7.23 -1.19 -14.87
CA LYS A 214 -8.25 -0.87 -15.90
C LYS A 214 -9.66 -0.91 -15.34
N ARG A 215 -9.94 -1.85 -14.44
CA ARG A 215 -11.24 -1.94 -13.76
C ARG A 215 -11.47 -0.72 -12.87
N LEU A 216 -10.50 -0.38 -12.03
CA LEU A 216 -10.60 0.80 -11.15
C LEU A 216 -10.80 2.08 -11.96
N GLU A 217 -9.97 2.31 -12.99
CA GLU A 217 -10.11 3.45 -13.92
C GLU A 217 -11.54 3.49 -14.50
N SER A 218 -11.99 2.39 -15.11
CA SER A 218 -13.31 2.33 -15.75
C SER A 218 -14.49 2.53 -14.80
N GLU A 219 -14.42 2.04 -13.56
CA GLU A 219 -15.50 2.23 -12.60
C GLU A 219 -15.51 3.66 -12.05
N THR A 220 -14.34 4.29 -11.90
CA THR A 220 -14.26 5.69 -11.46
C THR A 220 -14.63 6.70 -12.55
N GLU A 221 -14.48 6.35 -13.83
CA GLU A 221 -14.93 7.16 -14.98
C GLU A 221 -16.44 7.12 -15.16
N LYS A 222 -17.11 6.01 -14.81
CA LYS A 222 -18.57 5.83 -14.94
C LYS A 222 -19.41 6.67 -13.97
N VAL A 223 -18.81 7.28 -12.95
CA VAL A 223 -19.50 8.13 -11.97
C VAL A 223 -19.70 9.57 -12.50
N CYS A 224 -19.47 9.81 -13.79
CA CYS A 224 -19.77 11.06 -14.49
C CYS A 224 -21.10 10.99 -15.25
#